data_AF-A0A959FKY2-F1
#
_entry.id   AF-A0A959FKY2-F1
#
_cell.length_a   1.000
_cell.length_b   1.000
_cell.length_c   1.000
_cell.angle_alpha   90.00
_cell.angle_beta   90.00
_cell.angle_gamma   90.00
#
_symmetry.space_group_name_H-M   'P 1'
#
loop_
_entity.id
_entity.type
_entity.pdbx_description
1 polymer ?
#
loop_
_entity_poly.entity_id
_entity_poly.type
_entity_poly.pdbx_seq_one_letter_code
_entity_poly.pdbx_strand_id
1 'polypeptide(L)'
;MNTRKIKLALTAGLINRNTNGNALLSVKELMNQFGDDVGTFLGLTPQSRATLDSQTIRETYALQYERCTLNVNLVSHPAANRQTIQGFYIS
;
A
#
# COMPACT_ATOMS: atom_id res chain seq x y z
N MET A 1 -15.23 -3.68 11.55
CA MET A 1 -13.92 -3.27 11.00
C MET A 1 -13.05 -2.65 12.08
N ASN A 2 -12.05 -3.37 12.56
CA ASN A 2 -11.11 -2.87 13.57
C ASN A 2 -9.96 -2.09 12.91
N THR A 3 -10.28 -0.91 12.36
CA THR A 3 -9.34 -0.07 11.58
C THR A 3 -8.06 0.29 12.32
N ARG A 4 -8.09 0.40 13.66
CA ARG A 4 -6.88 0.63 14.46
C ARG A 4 -5.90 -0.53 14.39
N LYS A 5 -6.38 -1.78 14.48
CA LYS A 5 -5.52 -2.97 14.39
C LYS A 5 -4.90 -3.09 13.00
N ILE A 6 -5.70 -2.88 11.95
CA ILE A 6 -5.23 -2.93 10.56
C ILE A 6 -4.17 -1.84 10.32
N LYS A 7 -4.45 -0.59 10.73
CA LYS A 7 -3.48 0.49 10.62
C LYS A 7 -2.19 0.18 11.38
N LEU A 8 -2.27 -0.35 12.59
CA LEU A 8 -1.08 -0.70 13.38
C LEU A 8 -0.25 -1.80 12.70
N ALA A 9 -0.89 -2.84 12.19
CA ALA A 9 -0.21 -3.94 11.51
C ALA A 9 0.41 -3.51 10.17
N LEU A 10 -0.27 -2.65 9.41
CA LEU A 10 0.29 -2.02 8.21
C LEU A 10 1.46 -1.12 8.58
N THR A 11 1.32 -0.27 9.59
CA THR A 11 2.40 0.60 10.06
C THR A 11 3.60 -0.24 10.50
N ALA A 12 3.41 -1.26 11.34
CA ALA A 12 4.49 -2.13 11.83
C ALA A 12 5.11 -2.98 10.71
N GLY A 13 4.30 -3.50 9.79
CA GLY A 13 4.75 -4.35 8.69
C GLY A 13 5.44 -3.58 7.56
N LEU A 14 5.15 -2.28 7.42
CA LEU A 14 5.62 -1.44 6.31
C LEU A 14 6.68 -0.40 6.73
N ILE A 15 6.74 0.01 8.01
CA ILE A 15 7.74 0.98 8.52
C ILE A 15 9.18 0.49 8.32
N ASN A 16 9.41 -0.82 8.21
CA ASN A 16 10.76 -1.39 8.16
C ASN A 16 11.07 -2.21 6.90
N ARG A 17 10.17 -2.21 5.90
CA ARG A 17 10.43 -2.90 4.63
C ARG A 17 10.87 -1.90 3.57
N ASN A 18 12.17 -1.86 3.32
CA ASN A 18 12.65 -1.54 1.97
C ASN A 18 12.19 -2.67 1.05
N THR A 19 11.03 -2.47 0.45
CA THR A 19 10.53 -3.41 -0.53
C THR A 19 11.34 -3.25 -1.81
N ASN A 20 12.24 -4.21 -2.04
CA ASN A 20 12.93 -4.42 -3.29
C ASN A 20 11.88 -4.79 -4.36
N GLY A 21 11.26 -3.76 -4.94
CA GLY A 21 10.40 -3.86 -6.13
C GLY A 21 8.90 -4.00 -5.90
N ASN A 22 8.39 -4.51 -4.77
CA ASN A 22 6.94 -4.79 -4.62
C ASN A 22 6.36 -4.46 -3.24
N ALA A 23 6.26 -3.17 -2.93
CA ALA A 23 5.61 -2.65 -1.72
C ALA A 23 4.14 -3.09 -1.63
N LEU A 24 3.43 -3.04 -2.76
CA LEU A 24 2.00 -3.36 -2.85
C LEU A 24 1.70 -4.83 -2.53
N LEU A 25 2.61 -5.75 -2.86
CA LEU A 25 2.44 -7.16 -2.54
C LEU A 25 2.48 -7.38 -1.02
N SER A 26 3.44 -6.77 -0.32
CA SER A 26 3.51 -6.83 1.14
C SER A 26 2.26 -6.25 1.81
N VAL A 27 1.72 -5.16 1.26
CA VAL A 27 0.45 -4.58 1.75
C VAL A 27 -0.71 -5.55 1.55
N LYS A 28 -0.81 -6.18 0.38
CA LYS A 28 -1.88 -7.13 0.07
C LYS A 28 -1.82 -8.36 0.98
N GLU A 29 -0.62 -8.90 1.22
CA GLU A 29 -0.44 -10.02 2.15
C GLU A 29 -0.87 -9.68 3.58
N LEU A 30 -0.50 -8.49 4.07
CA LEU A 30 -0.94 -8.01 5.37
C LEU A 30 -2.46 -7.85 5.43
N MET A 31 -3.08 -7.26 4.39
CA MET A 31 -4.53 -7.08 4.33
C MET A 31 -5.29 -8.41 4.27
N ASN A 32 -4.74 -9.43 3.60
CA ASN A 32 -5.32 -10.77 3.58
C ASN A 32 -5.39 -11.40 4.98
N GLN A 33 -4.46 -11.08 5.90
CA GLN A 33 -4.54 -11.52 7.30
C GLN A 33 -5.75 -10.94 8.04
N PHE A 34 -6.28 -9.81 7.54
CA PHE A 34 -7.48 -9.15 8.06
C PHE A 34 -8.71 -9.44 7.21
N GLY A 35 -8.73 -10.52 6.42
CA GLY A 35 -9.83 -10.87 5.52
C GLY A 35 -11.21 -10.87 6.18
N ASP A 36 -11.32 -11.31 7.44
CA ASP A 36 -12.57 -11.23 8.21
C ASP A 36 -13.08 -9.80 8.44
N ASP A 37 -12.19 -8.81 8.51
CA ASP A 37 -12.53 -7.39 8.69
C ASP A 37 -12.71 -6.65 7.36
N VAL A 38 -11.84 -6.89 6.37
CA VAL A 38 -11.79 -6.14 5.10
C VAL A 38 -12.54 -6.81 3.95
N GLY A 39 -12.77 -8.11 4.06
CA GLY A 39 -13.37 -8.95 3.02
C GLY A 39 -12.37 -9.35 1.93
N THR A 40 -12.91 -9.87 0.83
CA THR A 40 -12.12 -10.36 -0.31
C THR A 40 -11.53 -9.19 -1.11
N PHE A 41 -10.32 -9.37 -1.63
CA PHE A 41 -9.70 -8.41 -2.54
C PHE A 41 -10.43 -8.39 -3.89
N LEU A 42 -10.92 -7.21 -4.27
CA LEU A 42 -11.66 -6.97 -5.51
C LEU A 42 -10.76 -6.50 -6.66
N GLY A 43 -9.72 -5.71 -6.36
CA GLY A 43 -8.85 -5.17 -7.40
C GLY A 43 -7.87 -4.12 -6.91
N LEU A 44 -6.96 -3.73 -7.80
CA LEU A 44 -5.98 -2.67 -7.58
C LEU A 44 -6.10 -1.65 -8.70
N THR A 45 -6.32 -0.39 -8.32
CA THR A 45 -6.53 0.72 -9.24
C THR A 45 -5.48 1.80 -8.98
N PRO A 46 -4.66 2.18 -9.98
CA PRO A 46 -3.80 3.36 -9.85
C PRO A 46 -4.67 4.61 -9.77
N GLN A 47 -4.52 5.40 -8.70
CA GLN A 47 -5.25 6.64 -8.47
C GLN A 47 -4.48 7.85 -9.01
N SER A 48 -3.17 7.88 -8.77
CA SER A 48 -2.33 9.01 -9.16
C SER A 48 -0.90 8.56 -9.38
N ARG A 49 -0.21 9.25 -10.28
CA ARG A 49 1.22 9.08 -10.55
C ARG A 49 1.81 10.45 -10.84
N ALA A 50 2.79 10.85 -10.06
CA ALA A 50 3.48 12.12 -10.19
C ALA A 50 4.99 11.89 -10.13
N THR A 51 5.71 12.33 -11.16
CA THR A 51 7.17 12.34 -11.15
C THR A 51 7.64 13.47 -10.23
N LEU A 52 8.34 13.13 -9.14
CA LEU A 52 8.90 14.10 -8.19
C LEU A 52 10.24 14.64 -8.69
N ASP A 53 11.05 13.76 -9.26
CA ASP A 53 12.35 14.06 -9.86
C ASP A 53 12.68 12.99 -10.92
N SER A 54 13.74 13.20 -11.68
CA SER A 54 14.24 12.31 -12.75
C SER A 54 14.43 10.85 -12.32
N GLN A 55 14.57 10.59 -11.01
CA GLN A 55 14.79 9.26 -10.45
C GLN A 55 13.71 8.83 -9.44
N THR A 56 12.65 9.62 -9.25
CA THR A 56 11.68 9.42 -8.17
C THR A 56 10.27 9.67 -8.65
N ILE A 57 9.40 8.67 -8.47
CA ILE A 57 8.00 8.70 -8.88
C ILE A 57 7.13 8.47 -7.65
N ARG A 58 6.23 9.39 -7.36
CA ARG A 58 5.17 9.19 -6.37
C ARG A 58 3.97 8.56 -7.05
N GLU A 59 3.45 7.50 -6.45
CA GLU A 59 2.32 6.75 -6.96
C GLU A 59 1.32 6.51 -5.83
N THR A 60 0.03 6.61 -6.14
CA THR A 60 -1.06 6.29 -5.24
C THR A 60 -1.85 5.16 -5.84
N TYR A 61 -2.07 4.10 -5.07
CA TYR A 61 -2.85 2.94 -5.47
C TYR A 61 -4.00 2.71 -4.50
N ALA A 62 -5.19 2.45 -5.05
CA ALA A 62 -6.35 2.01 -4.31
C ALA A 62 -6.48 0.50 -4.42
N LEU A 63 -6.30 -0.20 -3.30
CA LEU A 63 -6.63 -1.62 -3.14
C LEU A 63 -8.08 -1.71 -2.67
N GLN A 64 -8.94 -2.24 -3.53
CA GLN A 64 -10.36 -2.39 -3.27
C GLN A 64 -10.62 -3.76 -2.63
N TYR A 65 -11.38 -3.75 -1.53
CA TYR A 65 -11.89 -4.94 -0.86
C TYR A 65 -13.40 -4.82 -0.69
N GLU A 66 -14.08 -5.92 -0.41
CA GLU A 66 -15.55 -5.95 -0.27
C GLU A 66 -16.08 -4.95 0.77
N ARG A 67 -15.31 -4.70 1.84
CA ARG A 67 -15.76 -3.87 2.98
C ARG A 67 -15.03 -2.54 3.13
N CYS A 68 -13.98 -2.30 2.36
CA CYS A 68 -13.22 -1.04 2.44
C CYS A 68 -12.30 -0.84 1.24
N THR A 69 -11.82 0.39 1.06
CA THR A 69 -10.74 0.69 0.11
C THR A 69 -9.49 1.17 0.84
N LEU A 70 -8.38 0.44 0.69
CA LEU A 70 -7.08 0.84 1.20
C LEU A 70 -6.33 1.62 0.14
N ASN A 71 -6.09 2.90 0.40
CA ASN A 71 -5.28 3.77 -0.44
C ASN A 71 -3.86 3.78 0.10
N VAL A 72 -2.89 3.50 -0.76
CA VAL A 72 -1.46 3.42 -0.44
C VAL A 72 -0.73 4.45 -1.28
N ASN A 73 -0.03 5.36 -0.61
CA ASN A 73 0.89 6.30 -1.22
C ASN A 73 2.30 5.70 -1.13
N LEU A 74 2.93 5.51 -2.27
CA LEU A 74 4.29 5.00 -2.36
C LEU A 74 5.17 5.91 -3.23
N VAL A 75 6.45 5.84 -2.96
CA VAL A 75 7.49 6.52 -3.71
C VAL A 75 8.40 5.45 -4.30
N SER A 76 8.35 5.33 -5.61
CA SER A 76 9.17 4.45 -6.42
C SER A 76 10.44 5.18 -6.85
N HIS A 77 11.59 4.53 -6.70
CA HIS A 77 12.88 4.97 -7.23
C HIS A 77 13.31 3.94 -8.28
N PRO A 78 13.00 4.17 -9.58
CA PRO A 78 13.24 3.18 -10.63
C PRO A 78 14.73 2.86 -10.77
N ALA A 79 15.60 3.86 -10.62
CA ALA A 79 17.06 3.70 -10.71
C ALA A 79 17.64 2.78 -9.63
N ALA A 80 16.99 2.70 -8.47
CA ALA A 80 17.42 1.87 -7.34
C ALA A 80 16.52 0.63 -7.14
N ASN A 81 15.56 0.39 -8.04
CA ASN A 81 14.51 -0.64 -7.93
C ASN A 81 13.86 -0.70 -6.53
N ARG A 82 13.63 0.47 -5.93
CA ARG A 82 13.22 0.60 -4.53
C ARG A 82 11.88 1.29 -4.43
N GLN A 83 10.96 0.68 -3.69
CA GLN A 83 9.66 1.28 -3.38
C GLN A 83 9.52 1.49 -1.87
N THR A 84 9.20 2.71 -1.50
CA THR A 84 8.99 3.10 -0.11
C THR A 84 7.54 3.54 0.07
N ILE A 85 6.85 3.00 1.05
CA ILE A 85 5.49 3.45 1.38
C ILE A 85 5.59 4.74 2.19
N GLN A 86 5.02 5.82 1.65
CA GLN A 86 5.00 7.12 2.31
C GLN A 86 3.85 7.22 3.31
N GLY A 87 2.73 6.53 3.04
CA GLY A 87 1.59 6.49 3.92
C GLY A 87 0.44 5.72 3.32
N PHE A 88 -0.60 5.50 4.11
CA PHE A 88 -1.80 4.81 3.67
C PHE A 88 -3.01 5.26 4.49
N TYR A 89 -4.20 5.10 3.92
CA TYR A 89 -5.46 5.35 4.62
C TYR A 89 -6.54 4.40 4.11
N ILE A 90 -7.49 4.09 4.99
CA ILE A 90 -8.64 3.25 4.67
C ILE A 90 -9.85 4.19 4.57
N SER A 91 -10.56 4.09 3.45
CA SER A 91 -11.85 4.74 3.19
C SER A 91 -12.99 3.76 3.32
#